data_AF-A0A953W931-F1
#
_entry.id   AF-A0A953W931-F1
#
_cell.length_a   1.000
_cell.length_b   1.000
_cell.length_c   1.000
_cell.angle_alpha   90.00
_cell.angle_beta   90.00
_cell.angle_gamma   90.00
#
_symmetry.space_group_name_H-M   'P 1'
#
loop_
_entity.id
_entity.type
_entity.pdbx_description
1 polymer ?
#
loop_
_entity_poly.entity_id
_entity_poly.type
_entity_poly.pdbx_seq_one_letter_code
_entity_poly.pdbx_strand_id
1 'polypeptide(L)'
;MTPDLSSGAHAANMRLAVDIGGTFTDIALENAEGALVTAKTLTTPTEPERGFLAGVEEVMAKAGIAPKDIGAIIHGTTLATNALIEKRGAKTALLTTEGHRDALEMAYENRFEQYDVNIDRPPPLVPRWLRLPVRERMNARGEPLIALDEDSVLAHIPTLRAEGVESLAIGFLHAYVNPAHE
;
A
#
# COMPACT_ATOMS: atom_id res chain seq x y z
N MET A 1 30.79 -31.34 36.85
CA MET A 1 30.38 -29.94 36.68
C MET A 1 29.99 -29.80 35.21
N THR A 2 28.75 -30.15 34.90
CA THR A 2 28.21 -30.06 33.54
C THR A 2 27.97 -28.58 33.21
N PRO A 3 28.34 -28.10 32.01
CA PRO A 3 28.00 -26.75 31.60
C PRO A 3 26.48 -26.64 31.47
N ASP A 4 25.93 -25.60 32.09
CA ASP A 4 24.54 -25.22 31.97
C ASP A 4 24.26 -24.78 30.52
N LEU A 5 23.35 -25.50 29.86
CA LEU A 5 22.92 -25.26 28.48
C LEU A 5 21.68 -24.34 28.40
N SER A 6 21.31 -23.66 29.49
CA SER A 6 20.10 -22.81 29.52
C SER A 6 20.27 -21.41 28.91
N SER A 7 21.48 -20.98 28.54
CA SER A 7 21.72 -19.58 28.13
C SER A 7 21.49 -19.27 26.64
N GLY A 8 20.94 -20.21 25.85
CA GLY A 8 20.85 -20.09 24.39
C GLY A 8 19.46 -19.88 23.78
N ALA A 9 18.38 -20.02 24.57
CA ALA A 9 17.01 -20.12 24.01
C ALA A 9 16.16 -18.84 24.13
N HIS A 10 16.64 -17.78 24.78
CA HIS A 10 15.81 -16.60 25.11
C HIS A 10 15.89 -15.43 24.11
N ALA A 11 16.84 -15.42 23.19
CA ALA A 11 17.09 -14.26 22.30
C ALA A 11 16.08 -14.11 21.13
N ALA A 12 15.13 -15.04 20.95
CA ALA A 12 14.22 -15.06 19.81
C ALA A 12 12.73 -15.02 20.19
N ASN A 13 12.40 -14.64 21.44
CA ASN A 13 11.01 -14.66 21.93
C ASN A 13 10.41 -13.28 22.17
N MET A 14 11.15 -12.19 21.95
CA MET A 14 10.58 -10.84 22.10
C MET A 14 9.93 -10.38 20.80
N ARG A 15 8.78 -9.73 20.92
CA ARG A 15 7.98 -9.23 19.79
C ARG A 15 7.79 -7.73 19.93
N LEU A 16 8.08 -7.01 18.86
CA LEU A 16 7.90 -5.58 18.78
C LEU A 16 6.72 -5.28 17.87
N ALA A 17 5.71 -4.58 18.37
CA ALA A 17 4.64 -4.01 17.57
C ALA A 17 4.83 -2.48 17.49
N VAL A 18 4.69 -1.93 16.30
CA VAL A 18 4.72 -0.48 16.06
C VAL A 18 3.48 -0.10 15.27
N ASP A 19 2.75 0.90 15.73
CA ASP A 19 1.62 1.49 15.02
C ASP A 19 1.91 2.98 14.74
N ILE A 20 2.12 3.31 13.48
CA ILE A 20 2.34 4.69 13.05
C ILE A 20 0.99 5.35 12.75
N GLY A 21 0.53 6.17 13.69
CA GLY A 21 -0.63 7.05 13.56
C GLY A 21 -0.32 8.37 12.86
N GLY A 22 -1.33 9.23 12.67
CA GLY A 22 -1.14 10.58 12.13
C GLY A 22 -0.41 11.55 13.08
N THR A 23 -0.64 11.42 14.39
CA THR A 23 -0.06 12.31 15.41
C THR A 23 1.03 11.63 16.22
N PHE A 24 0.83 10.37 16.58
CA PHE A 24 1.73 9.60 17.42
C PHE A 24 2.09 8.27 16.76
N THR A 25 3.30 7.81 17.05
CA THR A 25 3.75 6.45 16.81
C THR A 25 3.74 5.71 18.14
N ASP A 26 2.98 4.64 18.21
CA ASP A 26 2.82 3.78 19.39
C ASP A 26 3.70 2.54 19.24
N ILE A 27 4.49 2.22 20.26
CA ILE A 27 5.44 1.11 20.26
C ILE A 27 5.15 0.23 21.47
N ALA A 28 5.02 -1.08 21.24
CA ALA A 28 4.84 -2.07 22.29
C ALA A 28 5.84 -3.21 22.09
N LEU A 29 6.63 -3.49 23.11
CA LEU A 29 7.55 -4.61 23.18
C LEU A 29 7.00 -5.62 24.17
N GLU A 30 6.73 -6.84 23.71
CA GLU A 30 6.48 -8.00 24.57
C GLU A 30 7.81 -8.72 24.81
N ASN A 31 8.23 -8.82 26.06
CA ASN A 31 9.46 -9.51 26.43
C ASN A 31 9.26 -11.05 26.50
N ALA A 32 10.32 -11.81 26.79
CA ALA A 32 10.25 -13.26 26.83
C ALA A 32 9.34 -13.82 27.94
N GLU A 33 9.07 -13.03 28.98
CA GLU A 33 8.19 -13.35 30.10
C GLU A 33 6.73 -12.91 29.87
N GLY A 34 6.42 -12.30 28.71
CA GLY A 34 5.09 -11.80 28.36
C GLY A 34 4.75 -10.43 28.96
N ALA A 35 5.71 -9.73 29.56
CA ALA A 35 5.52 -8.37 30.04
C ALA A 35 5.63 -7.36 28.89
N LEU A 36 4.77 -6.32 28.95
CA LEU A 36 4.73 -5.26 27.95
C LEU A 36 5.51 -4.03 28.41
N VAL A 37 6.40 -3.55 27.56
CA VAL A 37 7.08 -2.25 27.68
C VAL A 37 6.63 -1.38 26.51
N THR A 38 6.24 -0.14 26.77
CA THR A 38 5.70 0.75 25.73
C THR A 38 6.43 2.07 25.64
N ALA A 39 6.41 2.64 24.43
CA ALA A 39 6.84 4.00 24.14
C ALA A 39 5.82 4.65 23.21
N LYS A 40 5.75 5.98 23.28
CA LYS A 40 4.87 6.79 22.42
C LYS A 40 5.64 8.01 22.00
N THR A 41 5.89 8.12 20.71
CA THR A 41 6.65 9.24 20.12
C THR A 41 5.74 10.04 19.19
N LEU A 42 6.12 11.28 18.87
CA LEU A 42 5.43 12.05 17.84
C LEU A 42 5.69 11.42 16.47
N THR A 43 4.64 11.27 15.66
CA THR A 43 4.81 10.88 14.25
C THR A 43 5.59 11.98 13.53
N THR A 44 6.52 11.57 12.67
CA THR A 44 7.20 12.46 11.74
C THR A 44 6.60 12.23 10.34
N PRO A 45 5.57 12.96 9.91
CA PRO A 45 4.73 12.53 8.77
C PRO A 45 5.47 12.49 7.42
N THR A 46 6.51 13.30 7.26
CA THR A 46 7.36 13.35 6.06
C THR A 46 8.48 12.32 6.07
N GLU A 47 8.84 11.81 7.27
CA GLU A 47 9.92 10.85 7.49
C GLU A 47 9.46 9.82 8.57
N PRO A 48 8.42 9.01 8.30
CA PRO A 48 7.82 8.13 9.32
C PRO A 48 8.79 7.14 9.95
N GLU A 49 9.79 6.71 9.18
CA GLU A 49 10.88 5.85 9.62
C GLU A 49 11.68 6.46 10.78
N ARG A 50 11.77 7.78 10.88
CA ARG A 50 12.44 8.45 12.01
C ARG A 50 11.64 8.36 13.29
N GLY A 51 10.32 8.53 13.20
CA GLY A 51 9.41 8.34 14.33
C GLY A 51 9.41 6.89 14.83
N PHE A 52 9.45 5.94 13.88
CA PHE A 52 9.64 4.51 14.16
C PHE A 52 10.94 4.26 14.91
N LEU A 53 12.09 4.66 14.36
CA LEU A 53 13.40 4.37 14.95
C LEU A 53 13.55 4.99 16.34
N ALA A 54 13.12 6.24 16.52
CA ALA A 54 13.16 6.91 17.83
C ALA A 54 12.33 6.16 18.88
N GLY A 55 11.13 5.69 18.51
CA GLY A 55 10.26 4.94 19.40
C GLY A 55 10.81 3.55 19.76
N VAL A 56 11.43 2.88 18.80
CA VAL A 56 12.10 1.59 19.00
C VAL A 56 13.33 1.74 19.90
N GLU A 57 14.16 2.76 19.69
CA GLU A 57 15.28 3.07 20.56
C GLU A 57 14.83 3.36 22.01
N GLU A 58 13.77 4.14 22.18
CA GLU A 58 13.21 4.45 23.51
C GLU A 58 12.71 3.20 24.23
N VAL A 59 11.96 2.33 23.56
CA VAL A 59 11.41 1.11 24.19
C VAL A 59 12.51 0.10 24.52
N MET A 60 13.52 -0.06 23.65
CA MET A 60 14.66 -0.92 23.91
C MET A 60 15.50 -0.42 25.09
N ALA A 61 15.73 0.89 25.19
CA ALA A 61 16.42 1.49 26.33
C ALA A 61 15.66 1.27 27.65
N LYS A 62 14.33 1.41 27.63
CA LYS A 62 13.46 1.13 28.81
C LYS A 62 13.49 -0.34 29.22
N ALA A 63 13.53 -1.26 28.26
CA ALA A 63 13.57 -2.70 28.51
C ALA A 63 14.99 -3.24 28.78
N GLY A 64 16.03 -2.45 28.52
CA GLY A 64 17.43 -2.87 28.69
C GLY A 64 17.87 -3.95 27.69
N ILE A 65 17.30 -3.97 26.49
CA ILE A 65 17.57 -5.00 25.46
C ILE A 65 18.32 -4.42 24.26
N ALA A 66 18.87 -5.31 23.43
CA ALA A 66 19.51 -4.96 22.17
C ALA A 66 18.63 -5.39 20.97
N PRO A 67 18.83 -4.79 19.77
CA PRO A 67 18.06 -5.15 18.57
C PRO A 67 18.08 -6.65 18.22
N LYS A 68 19.18 -7.34 18.53
CA LYS A 68 19.35 -8.78 18.29
C LYS A 68 18.40 -9.67 19.11
N ASP A 69 17.78 -9.12 20.16
CA ASP A 69 16.89 -9.86 21.06
C ASP A 69 15.43 -9.85 20.56
N ILE A 70 15.13 -9.04 19.53
CA ILE A 70 13.81 -8.94 18.89
C ILE A 70 13.70 -10.01 17.81
N GLY A 71 12.81 -10.98 18.02
CA GLY A 71 12.56 -12.08 17.07
C GLY A 71 11.54 -11.74 15.98
N ALA A 72 10.66 -10.76 16.22
CA ALA A 72 9.64 -10.34 15.26
C ALA A 72 9.29 -8.86 15.41
N ILE A 73 9.01 -8.21 14.28
CA ILE A 73 8.48 -6.86 14.21
C ILE A 73 7.14 -6.90 13.48
N ILE A 74 6.10 -6.38 14.11
CA ILE A 74 4.75 -6.20 13.58
C ILE A 74 4.57 -4.72 13.32
N HIS A 75 4.42 -4.34 12.05
CA HIS A 75 4.29 -2.95 11.65
C HIS A 75 2.85 -2.65 11.20
N GLY A 76 2.16 -1.82 11.96
CA GLY A 76 0.90 -1.18 11.60
C GLY A 76 1.15 0.28 11.22
N THR A 77 0.39 0.78 10.25
CA THR A 77 0.37 2.21 9.97
C THR A 77 -0.98 2.62 9.40
N THR A 78 -1.41 3.82 9.77
CA THR A 78 -2.58 4.48 9.19
C THR A 78 -2.22 5.47 8.07
N LEU A 79 -0.92 5.67 7.79
CA LEU A 79 -0.46 6.64 6.81
C LEU A 79 -0.96 6.32 5.40
N ALA A 80 -0.98 5.05 5.00
CA ALA A 80 -1.49 4.63 3.69
C ALA A 80 -2.98 4.94 3.53
N THR A 81 -3.78 4.65 4.55
CA THR A 81 -5.23 4.93 4.56
C THR A 81 -5.49 6.43 4.52
N ASN A 82 -4.75 7.22 5.30
CA ASN A 82 -4.88 8.69 5.30
C ASN A 82 -4.43 9.30 3.96
N ALA A 83 -3.38 8.76 3.35
CA ALA A 83 -2.94 9.15 2.02
C ALA A 83 -4.04 8.91 0.97
N LEU A 84 -4.74 7.77 1.04
CA LEU A 84 -5.88 7.47 0.17
C LEU A 84 -7.06 8.42 0.39
N ILE A 85 -7.46 8.65 1.65
CA ILE A 85 -8.58 9.54 2.01
C ILE A 85 -8.30 10.97 1.56
N GLU A 86 -7.09 11.46 1.82
CA GLU A 86 -6.68 12.82 1.49
C GLU A 86 -6.19 12.97 0.04
N LYS A 87 -6.24 11.88 -0.74
CA LYS A 87 -5.74 11.80 -2.13
C LYS A 87 -4.31 12.33 -2.28
N ARG A 88 -3.50 12.10 -1.26
CA ARG A 88 -2.07 12.40 -1.25
C ARG A 88 -1.32 11.20 -1.80
N GLY A 89 -0.73 11.35 -2.98
CA GLY A 89 0.01 10.29 -3.65
C GLY A 89 0.55 10.78 -4.98
N ALA A 90 1.29 9.90 -5.66
CA ALA A 90 1.82 10.18 -6.99
C ALA A 90 0.67 10.46 -7.97
N LYS A 91 0.81 11.49 -8.82
CA LYS A 91 -0.11 11.74 -9.92
C LYS A 91 -0.10 10.52 -10.85
N THR A 92 -1.18 9.74 -10.82
CA THR A 92 -1.24 8.42 -11.46
C THR A 92 -2.13 8.47 -12.71
N ALA A 93 -1.69 7.82 -13.80
CA ALA A 93 -2.55 7.50 -14.94
C ALA A 93 -2.85 5.99 -14.98
N LEU A 94 -3.97 5.63 -15.61
CA LEU A 94 -4.43 4.26 -15.75
C LEU A 94 -4.40 3.86 -17.23
N LEU A 95 -3.58 2.85 -17.58
CA LEU A 95 -3.70 2.14 -18.86
C LEU A 95 -4.76 1.05 -18.72
N THR A 96 -5.67 0.97 -19.68
CA THR A 96 -6.81 0.06 -19.62
C THR A 96 -7.23 -0.41 -20.99
N THR A 97 -8.01 -1.49 -21.06
CA THR A 97 -8.49 -2.04 -22.33
C THR A 97 -9.31 -1.02 -23.12
N GLU A 98 -9.12 -0.98 -24.43
CA GLU A 98 -9.92 -0.12 -25.30
C GLU A 98 -11.42 -0.36 -25.06
N GLY A 99 -12.18 0.74 -24.95
CA GLY A 99 -13.60 0.71 -24.60
C GLY A 99 -13.91 0.54 -23.10
N HIS A 100 -12.92 0.41 -22.21
CA HIS A 100 -13.14 0.14 -20.78
C HIS A 100 -12.65 1.25 -19.85
N ARG A 101 -12.19 2.39 -20.38
CA ARG A 101 -11.67 3.51 -19.57
C ARG A 101 -12.64 4.08 -18.53
N ASP A 102 -13.94 3.93 -18.76
CA ASP A 102 -14.97 4.46 -17.89
C ASP A 102 -15.39 3.47 -16.79
N ALA A 103 -14.81 2.26 -16.76
CA ALA A 103 -15.06 1.25 -15.72
C ALA A 103 -14.80 1.78 -14.31
N LEU A 104 -13.78 2.63 -14.13
CA LEU A 104 -13.48 3.25 -12.84
C LEU A 104 -14.57 4.25 -12.39
N GLU A 105 -15.23 4.93 -13.34
CA GLU A 105 -16.35 5.84 -13.05
C GLU A 105 -17.62 5.06 -12.72
N MET A 106 -17.91 4.05 -13.54
CA MET A 106 -19.10 3.21 -13.40
C MET A 106 -19.04 2.38 -12.11
N ALA A 107 -17.83 1.96 -11.71
CA ALA A 107 -17.60 1.07 -10.59
C ALA A 107 -18.50 -0.18 -10.73
N TYR A 108 -19.16 -0.59 -9.64
CA TYR A 108 -20.10 -1.71 -9.62
C TYR A 108 -21.57 -1.28 -9.59
N GLU A 109 -21.86 -0.02 -9.94
CA GLU A 109 -23.22 0.56 -9.85
C GLU A 109 -23.83 0.51 -8.43
N ASN A 110 -23.04 0.15 -7.41
CA ASN A 110 -23.48 0.09 -6.02
C ASN A 110 -23.71 1.50 -5.48
N ARG A 111 -24.95 1.76 -5.03
CA ARG A 111 -25.32 2.98 -4.31
C ARG A 111 -25.25 2.71 -2.80
N PHE A 112 -24.40 3.46 -2.10
CA PHE A 112 -24.29 3.36 -0.64
C PHE A 112 -25.60 3.75 0.04
N GLU A 113 -26.24 4.82 -0.45
CA GLU A 113 -27.62 5.19 -0.10
C GLU A 113 -28.55 4.89 -1.28
N GLN A 114 -29.18 3.71 -1.28
CA GLN A 114 -29.99 3.23 -2.41
C GLN A 114 -31.18 4.13 -2.77
N TYR A 115 -31.70 4.90 -1.81
CA TYR A 115 -32.87 5.76 -1.97
C TYR A 115 -32.55 7.21 -2.28
N ASP A 116 -31.28 7.63 -2.15
CA ASP A 116 -30.87 8.97 -2.56
C ASP A 116 -30.55 8.97 -4.07
N VAL A 117 -31.49 9.48 -4.85
CA VAL A 117 -31.34 9.61 -6.31
C VAL A 117 -30.40 10.75 -6.72
N ASN A 118 -30.09 11.67 -5.80
CA ASN A 118 -29.22 12.83 -6.03
C ASN A 118 -27.84 12.66 -5.38
N ILE A 119 -27.48 11.44 -4.97
CA ILE A 119 -26.20 11.16 -4.30
C ILE A 119 -25.02 11.63 -5.15
N ASP A 120 -24.17 12.47 -4.55
CA ASP A 120 -22.91 12.86 -5.15
C ASP A 120 -21.86 11.79 -4.87
N ARG A 121 -21.31 11.20 -5.93
CA ARG A 121 -20.33 10.12 -5.81
C ARG A 121 -18.93 10.71 -5.67
N PRO A 122 -18.08 10.13 -4.80
CA PRO A 122 -16.71 10.60 -4.69
C PRO A 122 -16.01 10.48 -6.05
N PRO A 123 -15.30 11.51 -6.53
CA PRO A 123 -14.65 11.46 -7.82
C PRO A 123 -13.54 10.39 -7.79
N PRO A 124 -13.35 9.61 -8.86
CA PRO A 124 -12.39 8.52 -8.83
C PRO A 124 -10.93 9.00 -8.65
N LEU A 125 -10.07 8.07 -8.24
CA LEU A 125 -8.65 8.38 -7.95
C LEU A 125 -7.89 8.87 -9.19
N VAL A 126 -8.18 8.28 -10.35
CA VAL A 126 -7.62 8.72 -11.63
C VAL A 126 -8.69 9.49 -12.39
N PRO A 127 -8.47 10.76 -12.78
CA PRO A 127 -9.43 11.52 -13.56
C PRO A 127 -9.55 10.95 -14.98
N ARG A 128 -10.71 11.15 -15.62
CA ARG A 128 -11.03 10.51 -16.91
C ARG A 128 -9.99 10.75 -18.01
N TRP A 129 -9.39 11.94 -18.09
CA TRP A 129 -8.38 12.27 -19.12
C TRP A 129 -7.03 11.57 -18.90
N LEU A 130 -6.80 10.98 -17.72
CA LEU A 130 -5.65 10.12 -17.40
C LEU A 130 -6.00 8.63 -17.41
N ARG A 131 -7.18 8.25 -17.90
CA ARG A 131 -7.56 6.85 -18.16
C ARG A 131 -7.38 6.58 -19.64
N LEU A 132 -6.24 6.01 -19.98
CA LEU A 132 -5.68 5.95 -21.32
C LEU A 132 -5.93 4.55 -21.92
N PRO A 133 -6.84 4.43 -22.90
CA PRO A 133 -7.15 3.13 -23.48
C PRO A 133 -6.00 2.66 -24.38
N VAL A 134 -5.62 1.39 -24.22
CA VAL A 134 -4.67 0.67 -25.07
C VAL A 134 -5.47 -0.26 -25.96
N ARG A 135 -5.03 -0.48 -27.21
CA ARG A 135 -5.70 -1.39 -28.13
C ARG A 135 -5.18 -2.81 -27.94
N GLU A 136 -5.91 -3.59 -27.17
CA GLU A 136 -5.62 -4.98 -26.87
C GLU A 136 -6.92 -5.69 -26.44
N ARG A 137 -6.94 -7.02 -26.39
CA ARG A 137 -8.05 -7.76 -25.77
C ARG A 137 -7.68 -9.21 -25.47
N MET A 138 -7.87 -9.63 -24.22
CA MET A 138 -7.93 -11.04 -23.84
C MET A 138 -9.39 -11.50 -23.72
N ASN A 139 -9.66 -12.77 -24.01
CA ASN A 139 -10.93 -13.40 -23.62
C ASN A 139 -10.86 -13.97 -22.19
N ALA A 140 -12.00 -14.45 -21.68
CA ALA A 140 -12.09 -15.03 -20.34
C ALA A 140 -11.27 -16.33 -20.14
N ARG A 141 -10.76 -16.94 -21.21
CA ARG A 141 -9.87 -18.11 -21.18
C ARG A 141 -8.39 -17.72 -21.23
N GLY A 142 -8.08 -16.41 -21.31
CA GLY A 142 -6.71 -15.90 -21.41
C GLY A 142 -6.14 -15.95 -22.83
N GLU A 143 -6.96 -16.17 -23.86
CA GLU A 143 -6.50 -16.17 -25.25
C GLU A 143 -6.62 -14.74 -25.84
N PRO A 144 -5.60 -14.26 -26.56
CA PRO A 144 -5.66 -12.95 -27.23
C PRO A 144 -6.75 -12.93 -28.32
N LEU A 145 -7.73 -12.05 -28.18
CA LEU A 145 -8.69 -11.70 -29.24
C LEU A 145 -8.15 -10.59 -30.13
N ILE A 146 -7.45 -9.63 -29.51
CA ILE A 146 -6.72 -8.56 -30.16
C ILE A 146 -5.34 -8.54 -29.50
N ALA A 147 -4.29 -8.74 -30.28
CA ALA A 147 -2.92 -8.63 -29.78
C ALA A 147 -2.64 -7.23 -29.23
N LEU A 148 -1.72 -7.12 -28.28
CA LEU A 148 -1.25 -5.82 -27.79
C LEU A 148 -0.71 -4.98 -28.96
N ASP A 149 -1.30 -3.81 -29.14
CA ASP A 149 -0.80 -2.78 -30.04
C ASP A 149 0.15 -1.84 -29.27
N GLU A 150 1.46 -2.10 -29.39
CA GLU A 150 2.49 -1.29 -28.72
C GLU A 150 2.46 0.18 -29.15
N ASP A 151 2.09 0.48 -30.40
CA ASP A 151 1.98 1.85 -30.88
C ASP A 151 0.89 2.61 -30.13
N SER A 152 -0.22 1.93 -29.79
CA SER A 152 -1.29 2.52 -28.98
C SER A 152 -0.84 2.85 -27.55
N VAL A 153 0.13 2.13 -26.99
CA VAL A 153 0.76 2.44 -25.70
C VAL A 153 1.66 3.66 -25.84
N LEU A 154 2.55 3.65 -26.83
CA LEU A 154 3.52 4.72 -27.06
C LEU A 154 2.84 6.06 -27.39
N ALA A 155 1.68 6.03 -28.05
CA ALA A 155 0.87 7.20 -28.34
C ALA A 155 0.45 8.00 -27.09
N HIS A 156 0.46 7.40 -25.90
CA HIS A 156 0.11 8.06 -24.64
C HIS A 156 1.26 8.83 -23.99
N ILE A 157 2.51 8.58 -24.37
CA ILE A 157 3.70 9.21 -23.78
C ILE A 157 3.61 10.76 -23.78
N PRO A 158 3.19 11.43 -24.86
CA PRO A 158 3.05 12.89 -24.86
C PRO A 158 2.08 13.39 -23.79
N THR A 159 0.92 12.74 -23.64
CA THR A 159 -0.08 13.07 -22.61
C THR A 159 0.49 12.86 -21.21
N LEU A 160 1.13 11.72 -20.96
CA LEU A 160 1.74 11.41 -19.67
C LEU A 160 2.79 12.45 -19.25
N ARG A 161 3.62 12.90 -20.21
CA ARG A 161 4.63 13.93 -19.98
C ARG A 161 4.00 15.31 -19.76
N ALA A 162 3.04 15.71 -20.60
CA ALA A 162 2.36 17.00 -20.49
C ALA A 162 1.62 17.15 -19.17
N GLU A 163 1.05 16.06 -18.67
CA GLU A 163 0.35 16.01 -17.40
C GLU A 163 1.28 15.80 -16.20
N GLY A 164 2.57 15.54 -16.40
CA GLY A 164 3.50 15.27 -15.29
C GLY A 164 3.08 14.06 -14.45
N VAL A 165 2.67 12.98 -15.11
CA VAL A 165 2.32 11.72 -14.44
C VAL A 165 3.56 11.12 -13.81
N GLU A 166 3.44 10.74 -12.53
CA GLU A 166 4.52 10.19 -11.69
C GLU A 166 4.41 8.66 -11.53
N SER A 167 3.24 8.09 -11.83
CA SER A 167 2.95 6.67 -11.67
C SER A 167 1.97 6.16 -12.74
N LEU A 168 2.13 4.89 -13.14
CA LEU A 168 1.22 4.20 -14.04
C LEU A 168 0.59 3.00 -13.33
N ALA A 169 -0.72 2.93 -13.35
CA ALA A 169 -1.47 1.71 -13.11
C ALA A 169 -1.81 1.08 -14.46
N ILE A 170 -1.66 -0.23 -14.59
CA ILE A 170 -2.09 -0.99 -15.77
C ILE A 170 -3.19 -1.94 -15.30
N GLY A 171 -4.27 -2.01 -16.06
CA GLY A 171 -5.43 -2.81 -15.72
C GLY A 171 -6.17 -3.25 -16.98
N PHE A 172 -5.69 -4.34 -17.56
CA PHE A 172 -6.29 -4.95 -18.74
C PHE A 172 -7.28 -6.06 -18.35
N LEU A 173 -8.34 -6.20 -19.13
CA LEU A 173 -9.33 -7.23 -18.89
C LEU A 173 -8.71 -8.62 -18.98
N HIS A 174 -9.04 -9.46 -17.99
CA HIS A 174 -8.57 -10.83 -17.86
C HIS A 174 -7.05 -11.01 -17.70
N ALA A 175 -6.31 -9.96 -17.33
CA ALA A 175 -4.89 -10.06 -16.99
C ALA A 175 -4.62 -11.04 -15.82
N TYR A 176 -5.58 -11.22 -14.91
CA TYR A 176 -5.54 -12.24 -13.85
C TYR A 176 -5.50 -13.70 -14.38
N VAL A 177 -5.93 -13.94 -15.62
CA VAL A 177 -5.85 -15.26 -16.29
C VAL A 177 -4.57 -15.36 -17.10
N ASN A 178 -4.27 -14.32 -17.87
CA ASN A 178 -3.07 -14.24 -18.70
C ASN A 178 -2.52 -12.81 -18.69
N PRO A 179 -1.40 -12.54 -17.98
CA PRO A 179 -0.83 -11.21 -17.86
C PRO A 179 0.05 -10.82 -19.06
N ALA A 180 0.12 -11.60 -20.14
CA ALA A 180 1.11 -11.38 -21.21
C ALA A 180 1.05 -10.02 -21.93
N HIS A 181 -0.06 -9.28 -21.86
CA HIS A 181 -0.15 -7.92 -22.41
C HIS A 181 0.18 -6.82 -21.39
N GLU A 182 0.17 -7.14 -20.08
CA GLU A 182 0.42 -6.21 -18.97
C GLU A 182 1.90 -6.23 -18.56
#